data_AF-A0A8B6F2Y8-F1
#
_entry.id   AF-A0A8B6F2Y8-F1
#
_cell.length_a   1.000
_cell.length_b   1.000
_cell.length_c   1.000
_cell.angle_alpha   90.00
_cell.angle_beta   90.00
_cell.angle_gamma   90.00
#
_symmetry.space_group_name_H-M   'P 1'
#
loop_
_entity.id
_entity.type
_entity.pdbx_description
1 polymer ?
#
loop_
_entity_poly.entity_id
_entity_poly.type
_entity_poly.pdbx_seq_one_letter_code
_entity_poly.pdbx_strand_id
1 'polypeptide(L)'
;MTLKESRDDKVRTAGVKVRTGRKWSASKAVSEAESRLRHKDIVGTVAVGRQGLGTSKSCYWKNANTQERRSLVQREIKSREEENRQAKTVELGSQGAWSRWELEQRSLTWSDIWRYPQYQLQFLLRSVYDVLPTPTNLHRWKLSETPDCPLCGNRGTLQHVLSGCNIALTQGRYTWRHNQVLRELAEVIEKQRKDAKHIKKQTYQDPVCEGG
;
A
#
# COMPACT_ATOMS: atom_id res chain seq x y z
N MET A 1 -11.38 13.31 -21.25
CA MET A 1 -10.73 12.73 -22.44
C MET A 1 -11.75 12.07 -23.37
N THR A 2 -12.66 11.25 -22.84
CA THR A 2 -13.69 10.51 -23.59
C THR A 2 -14.53 11.34 -24.57
N LEU A 3 -14.94 12.55 -24.19
CA LEU A 3 -15.80 13.38 -25.05
C LEU A 3 -15.07 14.04 -26.23
N LYS A 4 -13.78 14.37 -26.06
CA LYS A 4 -12.97 15.01 -27.13
C LYS A 4 -12.62 14.06 -28.27
N GLU A 5 -12.52 12.77 -27.95
CA GLU A 5 -12.20 11.70 -28.89
C GLU A 5 -13.45 10.89 -29.27
N SER A 6 -14.64 11.49 -29.13
CA SER A 6 -15.89 10.85 -29.55
C SER A 6 -15.91 10.68 -31.07
N ARG A 7 -16.54 9.60 -31.55
CA ARG A 7 -16.83 9.40 -32.98
C ARG A 7 -17.91 10.36 -33.46
N ASP A 8 -18.81 10.77 -32.56
CA ASP A 8 -19.87 11.74 -32.86
C ASP A 8 -19.31 13.17 -32.79
N ASP A 9 -19.44 13.89 -33.90
CA ASP A 9 -18.98 15.27 -34.03
C ASP A 9 -19.72 16.22 -33.08
N LYS A 10 -21.03 16.02 -32.87
CA LYS A 10 -21.81 16.88 -31.96
C LYS A 10 -21.27 16.80 -30.53
N VAL A 11 -20.85 15.60 -30.11
CA VAL A 11 -20.29 15.36 -28.77
C VAL A 11 -18.90 15.98 -28.63
N ARG A 12 -18.08 15.92 -29.68
CA ARG A 12 -16.73 16.51 -29.70
C ARG A 12 -16.78 18.03 -29.63
N THR A 13 -17.72 18.64 -30.36
CA THR A 13 -17.85 20.09 -30.51
C THR A 13 -18.65 20.74 -29.38
N ALA A 14 -19.40 19.95 -28.60
CA ALA A 14 -20.20 20.44 -27.46
C ALA A 14 -19.39 21.12 -26.35
N GLY A 15 -18.05 21.04 -26.35
CA GLY A 15 -17.21 21.81 -25.42
C GLY A 15 -17.44 21.49 -23.94
N VAL A 16 -17.98 20.30 -23.64
CA VAL A 16 -18.40 19.91 -22.29
C VAL A 16 -17.23 20.00 -21.32
N LYS A 17 -17.34 20.93 -20.36
CA LYS A 17 -16.38 21.07 -19.27
C LYS A 17 -16.78 20.13 -18.14
N VAL A 18 -15.89 19.21 -17.79
CA VAL A 18 -16.05 18.35 -16.62
C VAL A 18 -15.99 19.24 -15.38
N ARG A 19 -17.05 19.23 -14.56
CA ARG A 19 -17.07 19.95 -13.28
C ARG A 19 -16.11 19.25 -12.33
N THR A 20 -15.08 19.96 -11.88
CA THR A 20 -14.13 19.46 -10.88
C THR A 20 -14.10 20.38 -9.66
N GLY A 21 -13.55 19.89 -8.55
CA GLY A 21 -13.42 20.67 -7.32
C GLY A 21 -12.38 21.78 -7.42
N ARG A 22 -12.25 22.60 -6.36
CA ARG A 22 -11.32 23.75 -6.32
C ARG A 22 -9.84 23.34 -6.41
N LYS A 23 -9.47 22.20 -5.82
CA LYS A 23 -8.07 21.77 -5.68
C LYS A 23 -7.54 20.99 -6.88
N TRP A 24 -8.41 20.46 -7.73
CA TRP A 24 -8.00 19.58 -8.82
C TRP A 24 -8.77 19.87 -10.10
N SER A 25 -8.05 19.94 -11.23
CA SER A 25 -8.61 20.18 -12.55
C SER A 25 -8.29 19.02 -13.48
N ALA A 26 -9.33 18.31 -13.92
CA ALA A 26 -9.18 17.15 -14.80
C ALA A 26 -8.59 17.55 -16.16
N SER A 27 -8.97 18.71 -16.71
CA SER A 27 -8.44 19.19 -17.99
C SER A 27 -6.95 19.51 -17.90
N LYS A 28 -6.52 20.14 -16.80
CA LYS A 28 -5.11 20.45 -16.54
C LYS A 28 -4.30 19.16 -16.37
N ALA A 29 -4.77 18.23 -15.52
CA ALA A 29 -4.09 16.95 -15.28
C ALA A 29 -3.92 16.12 -16.56
N VAL A 30 -4.94 16.06 -17.42
CA VAL A 30 -4.86 15.37 -18.72
C VAL A 30 -3.86 16.06 -19.63
N SER A 31 -3.89 17.39 -19.73
CA SER A 31 -2.96 18.14 -20.58
C SER A 31 -1.50 17.97 -20.14
N GLU A 32 -1.24 18.00 -18.82
CA GLU A 32 0.10 17.78 -18.26
C GLU A 32 0.58 16.35 -18.49
N ALA A 33 -0.30 15.35 -18.32
CA ALA A 33 0.02 13.95 -18.59
C ALA A 33 0.33 13.69 -20.07
N GLU A 34 -0.48 14.24 -20.99
CA GLU A 34 -0.20 14.16 -22.44
C GLU A 34 1.14 14.81 -22.79
N SER A 35 1.46 15.96 -22.19
CA SER A 35 2.74 16.64 -22.39
C SER A 35 3.92 15.77 -21.92
N ARG A 36 3.83 15.17 -20.72
CA ARG A 36 4.86 14.25 -20.21
C ARG A 36 5.02 13.01 -21.10
N LEU A 37 3.92 12.46 -21.61
CA LEU A 37 3.97 11.29 -22.50
C LEU A 37 4.65 11.64 -23.82
N ARG A 38 4.37 12.80 -24.41
CA ARG A 38 5.09 13.30 -25.59
C ARG A 38 6.56 13.54 -25.30
N HIS A 39 6.89 14.06 -24.12
CA HIS A 39 8.28 14.22 -23.71
C HIS A 39 8.99 12.87 -23.55
N LYS A 40 8.34 11.85 -22.98
CA LYS A 40 8.85 10.47 -22.90
C LYS A 40 9.10 9.87 -24.28
N ASP A 41 8.28 10.18 -25.28
CA ASP A 41 8.51 9.74 -26.65
C ASP A 41 9.79 10.36 -27.27
N ILE A 42 10.13 11.59 -26.89
CA ILE A 42 11.35 12.28 -27.34
C ILE A 42 12.58 11.69 -26.65
N VAL A 43 12.50 11.53 -25.32
CA VAL A 43 13.58 10.96 -24.51
C VAL A 43 13.86 9.50 -24.91
N GLY A 44 12.82 8.77 -25.32
CA GLY A 44 12.92 7.36 -25.68
C GLY A 44 13.10 6.44 -24.46
N THR A 45 13.40 5.17 -24.73
CA THR A 45 13.73 4.20 -23.68
C THR A 45 15.12 4.48 -23.13
N VAL A 46 15.19 4.86 -21.85
CA VAL A 46 16.45 5.01 -21.12
C VAL A 46 16.88 3.68 -20.49
N ALA A 47 18.19 3.47 -20.34
CA ALA A 47 18.70 2.32 -19.60
C ALA A 47 18.32 2.44 -18.11
N VAL A 48 17.75 1.37 -17.54
CA VAL A 48 17.41 1.30 -16.12
C VAL A 48 18.39 0.36 -15.41
N GLY A 49 19.21 0.91 -14.53
CA GLY A 49 20.23 0.15 -13.79
C GLY A 49 21.20 -0.57 -14.73
N ARG A 50 21.40 -1.88 -14.50
CA ARG A 50 22.29 -2.73 -15.31
C ARG A 50 21.56 -3.57 -16.37
N GLN A 51 20.29 -3.28 -16.65
CA GLN A 51 19.48 -4.09 -17.58
C GLN A 51 19.87 -3.88 -19.05
N GLY A 52 20.60 -2.82 -19.40
CA GLY A 52 20.92 -2.49 -20.78
C GLY A 52 19.76 -1.83 -21.54
N LEU A 53 20.01 -1.46 -22.79
CA LEU A 53 19.02 -0.82 -23.67
C LEU A 53 18.09 -1.88 -24.31
N GLY A 54 16.81 -1.55 -24.48
CA GLY A 54 15.85 -2.37 -25.21
C GLY A 54 15.15 -3.49 -24.42
N THR A 55 15.44 -3.64 -23.12
CA THR A 55 14.79 -4.63 -22.25
C THR A 55 13.35 -4.27 -21.89
N SER A 56 13.06 -2.97 -21.72
CA SER A 56 11.71 -2.50 -21.42
C SER A 56 10.92 -2.23 -22.71
N LYS A 57 9.82 -2.96 -22.90
CA LYS A 57 8.81 -2.64 -23.92
C LYS A 57 8.05 -1.39 -23.50
N SER A 58 8.27 -0.28 -24.18
CA SER A 58 7.49 0.95 -23.98
C SER A 58 6.41 1.08 -25.04
N CYS A 59 5.17 1.33 -24.62
CA CYS A 59 4.13 1.81 -25.53
C CYS A 59 4.27 3.33 -25.67
N TYR A 60 4.74 3.77 -26.84
CA TYR A 60 4.93 5.18 -27.14
C TYR A 60 3.62 5.87 -27.47
N TRP A 61 3.47 7.13 -27.04
CA TRP A 61 2.27 7.93 -27.26
C TRP A 61 1.94 8.11 -28.75
N LYS A 62 2.98 8.32 -29.57
CA LYS A 62 2.88 8.47 -31.04
C LYS A 62 2.27 7.24 -31.73
N ASN A 63 2.58 6.04 -31.22
CA ASN A 63 2.15 4.78 -31.82
C ASN A 63 0.88 4.21 -31.17
N ALA A 64 0.43 4.80 -30.07
CA ALA A 64 -0.72 4.33 -29.31
C ALA A 64 -2.04 4.64 -30.01
N ASN A 65 -2.95 3.66 -30.04
CA ASN A 65 -4.34 3.86 -30.47
C ASN A 65 -5.14 4.66 -29.42
N THR A 66 -6.39 5.03 -29.73
CA THR A 66 -7.23 5.85 -28.83
C THR A 66 -7.43 5.21 -27.44
N GLN A 67 -7.61 3.89 -27.37
CA GLN A 67 -7.81 3.19 -26.09
C GLN A 67 -6.51 3.14 -25.28
N GLU A 68 -5.38 2.87 -25.94
CA GLU A 68 -4.05 2.86 -25.35
C GLU A 68 -3.64 4.23 -24.85
N ARG A 69 -3.93 5.30 -25.60
CA ARG A 69 -3.69 6.70 -25.17
C ARG A 69 -4.43 7.03 -23.88
N ARG A 70 -5.68 6.58 -23.74
CA ARG A 70 -6.44 6.75 -22.50
C ARG A 70 -5.81 5.99 -21.33
N SER A 71 -5.39 4.74 -21.56
CA SER A 71 -4.70 3.93 -20.55
C SER A 71 -3.38 4.57 -20.12
N LEU A 72 -2.60 5.08 -21.08
CA LEU A 72 -1.35 5.80 -20.86
C LEU A 72 -1.56 7.05 -20.01
N VAL A 73 -2.52 7.91 -20.36
CA VAL A 73 -2.82 9.13 -19.60
C VAL A 73 -3.26 8.80 -18.18
N GLN A 74 -4.16 7.82 -18.01
CA GLN A 74 -4.59 7.41 -16.67
C GLN A 74 -3.43 6.88 -15.83
N ARG A 75 -2.53 6.09 -16.43
CA ARG A 75 -1.34 5.56 -15.76
C ARG A 75 -0.36 6.67 -15.40
N GLU A 76 -0.14 7.62 -16.29
CA GLU A 76 0.75 8.76 -16.05
C GLU A 76 0.24 9.66 -14.93
N ILE A 77 -1.08 9.95 -14.92
CA ILE A 77 -1.71 10.72 -13.84
C ILE A 77 -1.55 9.97 -12.51
N LYS A 78 -1.82 8.65 -12.47
CA LYS A 78 -1.64 7.84 -11.26
C LYS A 78 -0.19 7.85 -10.78
N SER A 79 0.76 7.68 -11.70
CA SER A 79 2.20 7.72 -11.40
C SER A 79 2.60 9.07 -10.80
N ARG A 80 2.12 10.18 -11.38
CA ARG A 80 2.41 11.52 -10.88
C ARG A 80 1.82 11.78 -9.49
N GLU A 81 0.58 11.38 -9.27
CA GLU A 81 -0.04 11.46 -7.94
C GLU A 81 0.74 10.62 -6.91
N GLU A 82 1.23 9.45 -7.31
CA GLU A 82 2.03 8.60 -6.43
C GLU A 82 3.42 9.20 -6.14
N GLU A 83 4.10 9.75 -7.15
CA GLU A 83 5.34 10.53 -6.97
C GLU A 83 5.13 11.66 -5.95
N ASN A 84 4.03 12.40 -6.07
CA ASN A 84 3.72 13.50 -5.15
C ASN A 84 3.45 12.99 -3.72
N ARG A 85 2.75 11.87 -3.57
CA ARG A 85 2.53 11.23 -2.26
C ARG A 85 3.84 10.77 -1.63
N GLN A 86 4.71 10.15 -2.41
CA GLN A 86 6.02 9.70 -1.95
C GLN A 86 6.89 10.87 -1.51
N ALA A 87 6.96 11.93 -2.32
CA ALA A 87 7.66 13.16 -1.94
C ALA A 87 7.12 13.72 -0.62
N LYS A 88 5.79 13.76 -0.47
CA LYS A 88 5.17 14.22 0.77
C LYS A 88 5.49 13.33 1.96
N THR A 89 5.49 12.01 1.79
CA THR A 89 5.83 11.06 2.85
C THR A 89 7.28 11.25 3.30
N VAL A 90 8.23 11.47 2.38
CA VAL A 90 9.65 11.69 2.73
C VAL A 90 9.84 12.97 3.56
N GLU A 91 9.02 14.01 3.35
CA GLU A 91 9.03 15.22 4.19
C GLU A 91 8.57 14.96 5.63
N LEU A 92 7.76 13.93 5.87
CA LEU A 92 7.24 13.59 7.18
C LEU A 92 8.29 12.79 7.97
N GLY A 93 9.16 13.47 8.71
CA GLY A 93 10.28 12.83 9.41
C GLY A 93 9.89 11.60 10.27
N SER A 94 8.92 11.74 11.17
CA SER A 94 8.44 10.60 11.98
C SER A 94 7.44 9.70 11.24
N GLN A 95 6.40 10.28 10.66
CA GLN A 95 5.29 9.50 10.06
C GLN A 95 5.67 8.85 8.74
N GLY A 96 6.71 9.36 8.07
CA GLY A 96 7.26 8.83 6.84
C GLY A 96 8.47 7.92 7.04
N ALA A 97 8.87 7.64 8.29
CA ALA A 97 10.02 6.78 8.58
C ALA A 97 9.89 5.38 7.94
N TRP A 98 8.66 4.88 7.78
CA TRP A 98 8.38 3.61 7.12
C TRP A 98 8.83 3.55 5.66
N SER A 99 8.98 4.71 4.98
CA SER A 99 9.47 4.76 3.59
C SER A 99 10.91 4.26 3.43
N ARG A 100 11.66 4.15 4.53
CA ARG A 100 13.05 3.68 4.56
C ARG A 100 13.19 2.23 5.03
N TRP A 101 12.09 1.54 5.34
CA TRP A 101 12.14 0.17 5.84
C TRP A 101 12.42 -0.81 4.70
N GLU A 102 13.42 -1.66 4.87
CA GLU A 102 13.72 -2.79 3.99
C GLU A 102 12.90 -4.01 4.39
N LEU A 103 11.57 -3.89 4.26
CA LEU A 103 10.62 -4.93 4.62
C LEU A 103 9.68 -5.20 3.44
N GLU A 104 9.12 -6.41 3.37
CA GLU A 104 8.08 -6.71 2.40
C GLU A 104 6.89 -5.76 2.60
N GLN A 105 6.48 -5.12 1.50
CA GLN A 105 5.35 -4.22 1.53
C GLN A 105 4.08 -5.01 1.74
N ARG A 106 3.42 -4.76 2.86
CA ARG A 106 2.09 -5.29 3.11
C ARG A 106 1.06 -4.51 2.31
N SER A 107 0.37 -5.18 1.39
CA SER A 107 -0.82 -4.62 0.74
C SER A 107 -2.05 -4.85 1.61
N LEU A 108 -2.85 -3.81 1.80
CA LEU A 108 -4.19 -3.91 2.38
C LEU A 108 -5.20 -3.79 1.25
N THR A 109 -5.87 -4.89 0.94
CA THR A 109 -6.98 -4.86 -0.02
C THR A 109 -8.23 -4.26 0.62
N TRP A 110 -9.18 -3.84 -0.21
CA TRP A 110 -10.49 -3.40 0.29
C TRP A 110 -11.18 -4.48 1.12
N SER A 111 -11.08 -5.75 0.71
CA SER A 111 -11.61 -6.87 1.49
C SER A 111 -10.94 -7.00 2.86
N ASP A 112 -9.62 -6.78 2.96
CA ASP A 112 -8.92 -6.84 4.24
C ASP A 112 -9.42 -5.73 5.16
N ILE A 113 -9.53 -4.50 4.65
CA ILE A 113 -10.01 -3.35 5.42
C ILE A 113 -11.40 -3.63 6.02
N TRP A 114 -12.30 -4.25 5.24
CA TRP A 114 -13.64 -4.61 5.72
C TRP A 114 -13.65 -5.79 6.70
N ARG A 115 -12.71 -6.72 6.59
CA ARG A 115 -12.61 -7.90 7.47
C ARG A 115 -11.95 -7.57 8.81
N TYR A 116 -11.07 -6.58 8.85
CA TYR A 116 -10.38 -6.21 10.07
C TYR A 116 -11.33 -5.61 11.10
N PRO A 117 -11.30 -6.07 12.36
CA PRO A 117 -11.88 -5.32 13.45
C PRO A 117 -11.29 -3.91 13.51
N GLN A 118 -12.13 -2.90 13.76
CA GLN A 118 -11.75 -1.49 13.65
C GLN A 118 -10.51 -1.13 14.49
N TYR A 119 -10.43 -1.66 15.72
CA TYR A 119 -9.30 -1.42 16.62
C TYR A 119 -7.98 -2.03 16.11
N GLN A 120 -8.04 -3.19 15.44
CA GLN A 120 -6.86 -3.82 14.86
C GLN A 120 -6.35 -3.03 13.66
N LEU A 121 -7.25 -2.58 12.78
CA LEU A 121 -6.90 -1.74 11.65
C LEU A 121 -6.31 -0.41 12.12
N GLN A 122 -6.94 0.21 13.12
CA GLN A 122 -6.44 1.45 13.71
C GLN A 122 -5.04 1.26 14.31
N PHE A 123 -4.82 0.18 15.06
CA PHE A 123 -3.50 -0.13 15.61
C PHE A 123 -2.46 -0.33 14.51
N LEU A 124 -2.79 -1.12 13.48
CA LEU A 124 -1.91 -1.40 12.35
C LEU A 124 -1.50 -0.12 11.60
N LEU A 125 -2.46 0.73 11.25
CA LEU A 125 -2.16 1.98 10.55
C LEU A 125 -1.32 2.90 11.44
N ARG A 126 -1.69 3.03 12.73
CA ARG A 126 -0.99 3.92 13.65
C ARG A 126 0.42 3.46 13.99
N SER A 127 0.70 2.15 13.96
CA SER A 127 2.06 1.63 14.18
C SER A 127 2.98 1.91 13.00
N VAL A 128 2.50 1.77 11.76
CA VAL A 128 3.27 2.08 10.55
C VAL A 128 3.63 3.56 10.47
N TYR A 129 2.68 4.43 10.78
CA TYR A 129 2.88 5.89 10.72
C TYR A 129 3.44 6.50 12.03
N ASP A 130 3.88 5.69 13.01
CA ASP A 130 4.36 6.15 14.32
C ASP A 130 3.47 7.23 14.97
N VAL A 131 2.16 6.96 15.04
CA VAL A 131 1.16 7.81 15.70
C VAL A 131 0.42 7.06 16.81
N LEU A 132 1.00 5.98 17.32
CA LEU A 132 0.55 5.34 18.54
C LEU A 132 0.89 6.23 19.76
N PRO A 133 0.10 6.14 20.85
CA PRO A 133 0.33 6.92 22.07
C PRO A 133 1.53 6.40 22.89
N THR A 134 2.71 6.40 22.29
CA THR A 134 3.98 6.09 22.97
C THR A 134 4.38 7.28 23.84
N PRO A 135 5.19 7.10 24.91
CA PRO A 135 5.66 8.21 25.72
C PRO A 135 6.28 9.35 24.90
N THR A 136 7.08 9.02 23.88
CA THR A 136 7.66 10.03 22.97
C THR A 136 6.59 10.79 22.18
N ASN A 137 5.54 10.13 21.69
CA ASN A 137 4.46 10.79 20.95
C ASN A 137 3.54 11.60 21.88
N LEU A 138 3.23 11.09 23.07
CA LEU A 138 2.45 11.82 24.08
C LEU A 138 3.14 13.11 24.48
N HIS A 139 4.46 13.06 24.70
CA HIS A 139 5.27 14.25 24.97
C HIS A 139 5.25 15.23 23.79
N ARG A 140 5.42 14.72 22.55
CA ARG A 140 5.33 15.54 21.32
C ARG A 140 3.96 16.23 21.17
N TRP A 141 2.89 15.57 21.62
CA TRP A 141 1.53 16.13 21.62
C TRP A 141 1.22 17.01 22.84
N LYS A 142 2.20 17.24 23.73
CA LYS A 142 2.06 18.02 24.97
C LYS A 142 1.02 17.43 25.93
N LEU A 143 0.84 16.11 25.89
CA LEU A 143 -0.03 15.35 26.79
C LEU A 143 0.76 14.68 27.93
N SER A 144 2.10 14.73 27.88
CA SER A 144 2.99 14.20 28.91
C SER A 144 4.20 15.11 29.08
N GLU A 145 4.67 15.25 30.32
CA GLU A 145 5.83 16.09 30.65
C GLU A 145 7.15 15.49 30.16
N THR A 146 7.28 14.17 30.16
CA THR A 146 8.52 13.48 29.76
C THR A 146 8.28 12.45 28.66
N PRO A 147 9.27 12.20 27.78
CA PRO A 147 9.19 11.18 26.73
C PRO A 147 9.57 9.78 27.24
N ASP A 148 9.62 9.56 28.54
CA ASP A 148 10.30 8.43 29.16
C ASP A 148 9.39 7.20 29.32
N CYS A 149 10.00 6.03 29.21
CA CYS A 149 9.33 4.76 29.41
C CYS A 149 8.96 4.62 30.89
N PRO A 150 7.68 4.34 31.24
CA PRO A 150 7.26 4.20 32.62
C PRO A 150 7.84 2.97 33.32
N LEU A 151 8.42 2.03 32.56
CA LEU A 151 9.04 0.84 33.12
C LEU A 151 10.51 1.09 33.47
N CYS A 152 11.30 1.61 32.53
CA CYS A 152 12.76 1.65 32.63
C CYS A 152 13.38 3.05 32.61
N GLY A 153 12.60 4.12 32.48
CA GLY A 153 13.08 5.50 32.46
C GLY A 153 13.79 5.93 31.15
N ASN A 154 14.16 5.00 30.27
CA ASN A 154 14.72 5.34 28.95
C ASN A 154 13.65 5.93 28.02
N ARG A 155 14.07 6.63 26.97
CA ARG A 155 13.15 7.22 25.97
C ARG A 155 12.17 6.19 25.38
N GLY A 156 10.88 6.39 25.63
CA GLY A 156 9.80 5.48 25.25
C GLY A 156 9.33 5.66 23.80
N THR A 157 10.16 5.28 22.84
CA THR A 157 9.78 5.23 21.41
C THR A 157 8.92 4.00 21.10
N LEU A 158 8.31 3.95 19.91
CA LEU A 158 7.56 2.76 19.47
C LEU A 158 8.44 1.50 19.47
N GLN A 159 9.64 1.59 18.92
CA GLN A 159 10.62 0.50 18.93
C GLN A 159 10.96 0.07 20.36
N HIS A 160 11.17 1.03 21.27
CA HIS A 160 11.48 0.73 22.66
C HIS A 160 10.34 -0.05 23.35
N VAL A 161 9.10 0.43 23.22
CA VAL A 161 7.92 -0.21 23.84
C VAL A 161 7.66 -1.60 23.25
N LEU A 162 7.88 -1.77 21.94
CA LEU A 162 7.62 -3.04 21.28
C LEU A 162 8.72 -4.07 21.51
N SER A 163 10.00 -3.71 21.48
CA SER A 163 11.09 -4.70 21.50
C SER A 163 12.40 -4.23 22.17
N GLY A 164 12.51 -2.98 22.62
CA GLY A 164 13.76 -2.41 23.17
C GLY A 164 13.82 -2.18 24.69
N CYS A 165 12.76 -2.50 25.43
CA CYS A 165 12.69 -2.27 26.88
C CYS A 165 13.25 -3.47 27.66
N ASN A 166 14.38 -3.25 28.35
CA ASN A 166 15.05 -4.26 29.17
C ASN A 166 14.16 -4.82 30.30
N ILE A 167 13.40 -3.97 30.98
CA ILE A 167 12.50 -4.41 32.07
C ILE A 167 11.32 -5.21 31.52
N ALA A 168 10.78 -4.82 30.36
CA ALA A 168 9.72 -5.61 29.73
C ALA A 168 10.23 -7.00 29.28
N LEU A 169 11.49 -7.08 28.86
CA LEU A 169 12.16 -8.34 28.54
C LEU A 169 12.33 -9.21 29.80
N THR A 170 12.93 -8.67 30.87
CA THR A 170 13.19 -9.44 32.11
C THR A 170 11.90 -9.88 32.81
N GLN A 171 10.83 -9.10 32.71
CA GLN A 171 9.50 -9.47 33.20
C GLN A 171 8.77 -10.51 32.33
N GLY A 172 9.38 -10.99 31.24
CA GLY A 172 8.79 -12.01 30.37
C GLY A 172 7.62 -11.52 29.50
N ARG A 173 7.39 -10.21 29.38
CA ARG A 173 6.29 -9.66 28.56
C ARG A 173 6.47 -9.97 27.08
N TYR A 174 7.71 -10.13 26.64
CA TYR A 174 8.04 -10.45 25.25
C TYR A 174 7.68 -11.89 24.96
N THR A 175 8.09 -12.80 25.83
CA THR A 175 7.70 -14.22 25.82
C THR A 175 6.19 -14.37 25.82
N TRP A 176 5.47 -13.63 26.67
CA TRP A 176 4.01 -13.67 26.70
C TRP A 176 3.40 -13.25 25.35
N ARG A 177 3.81 -12.11 24.77
CA ARG A 177 3.29 -11.64 23.46
C ARG A 177 3.62 -12.62 22.32
N HIS A 178 4.85 -13.13 22.28
CA HIS A 178 5.26 -14.13 21.29
C HIS A 178 4.43 -15.41 21.42
N ASN A 179 4.20 -15.89 22.64
CA ASN A 179 3.39 -17.08 22.87
C ASN A 179 1.93 -16.89 22.43
N GLN A 180 1.36 -15.68 22.57
CA GLN A 180 0.03 -15.40 22.02
C GLN A 180 0.01 -15.51 20.50
N VAL A 181 0.99 -14.93 19.80
CA VAL A 181 1.09 -15.03 18.33
C VAL A 181 1.28 -16.48 17.89
N LEU A 182 2.16 -17.23 18.57
CA LEU A 182 2.40 -18.64 18.28
C LEU A 182 1.15 -19.50 18.49
N ARG A 183 0.32 -19.17 19.48
CA ARG A 183 -0.95 -19.86 19.73
C ARG A 183 -1.93 -19.66 18.58
N GLU A 184 -2.14 -18.43 18.14
CA GLU A 184 -3.01 -18.11 17.00
C GLU A 184 -2.55 -18.83 15.72
N LEU A 185 -1.24 -18.83 15.45
CA LEU A 185 -0.67 -19.57 14.31
C LEU A 185 -0.88 -21.08 14.44
N ALA A 186 -0.66 -21.64 15.63
CA ALA A 186 -0.87 -23.06 15.88
C ALA A 186 -2.33 -23.47 15.67
N GLU A 187 -3.29 -22.64 16.10
CA GLU A 187 -4.72 -22.89 15.90
C GLU A 187 -5.10 -22.89 14.41
N VAL A 188 -4.59 -21.92 13.64
CA VAL A 188 -4.82 -21.87 12.19
C VAL A 188 -4.22 -23.09 11.48
N ILE A 189 -2.99 -23.47 11.82
CA ILE A 189 -2.31 -24.64 11.25
C ILE A 189 -3.08 -25.92 11.60
N GLU A 190 -3.51 -26.08 12.84
CA GLU A 190 -4.24 -27.25 13.28
C GLU A 190 -5.61 -27.36 12.58
N LYS A 191 -6.30 -26.24 12.37
CA LYS A 191 -7.53 -26.20 11.59
C LYS A 191 -7.30 -26.67 10.16
N GLN A 192 -6.31 -26.10 9.47
CA GLN A 192 -5.93 -26.50 8.10
C GLN A 192 -5.56 -27.99 8.02
N ARG A 193 -4.83 -28.51 9.01
CA ARG A 193 -4.47 -29.93 9.10
C ARG A 193 -5.70 -30.83 9.20
N LYS A 194 -6.70 -30.44 10.02
CA LYS A 194 -7.95 -31.18 10.18
C LYS A 194 -8.78 -31.14 8.89
N ASP A 195 -8.92 -29.97 8.27
CA ASP A 195 -9.66 -29.81 7.01
C ASP A 195 -9.05 -30.67 5.89
N ALA A 196 -7.72 -30.69 5.77
CA ALA A 196 -7.02 -31.54 4.82
C ALA A 196 -7.22 -33.05 5.08
N LYS A 197 -7.31 -33.46 6.35
CA LYS A 197 -7.65 -34.86 6.72
C LYS A 197 -9.10 -35.21 6.38
N HIS A 198 -10.04 -34.28 6.55
CA HIS A 198 -11.44 -34.48 6.17
C HIS A 198 -11.59 -34.63 4.66
N ILE A 199 -10.93 -33.78 3.87
CA ILE A 199 -10.91 -33.88 2.40
C ILE A 199 -10.36 -35.24 1.96
N LYS A 200 -9.22 -35.68 2.53
CA LYS A 200 -8.64 -37.00 2.21
C LYS A 200 -9.56 -38.17 2.55
N LYS A 201 -10.31 -38.10 3.65
CA LYS A 201 -11.29 -39.13 4.01
C LYS A 201 -12.48 -39.15 3.06
N GLN A 202 -12.94 -37.99 2.60
CA GLN A 202 -14.07 -37.86 1.68
C GLN A 202 -13.72 -38.40 0.28
N THR A 203 -12.54 -38.07 -0.24
CA THR A 203 -12.03 -38.64 -1.51
C THR A 203 -11.76 -40.14 -1.48
N TYR A 204 -11.64 -40.77 -0.30
CA TYR A 204 -11.50 -42.22 -0.17
C TYR A 204 -12.85 -42.93 -0.02
N GLN A 205 -13.93 -42.19 0.27
CA GLN A 205 -15.28 -42.72 0.48
C GLN A 205 -16.19 -42.61 -0.75
N ASP A 206 -15.80 -41.83 -1.77
CA ASP A 206 -16.48 -41.84 -3.08
C ASP A 206 -15.99 -43.05 -3.90
N PRO A 207 -16.82 -44.08 -4.16
CA PRO A 207 -16.42 -45.20 -5.00
C PRO A 207 -16.34 -44.76 -6.47
N VAL A 208 -15.32 -45.25 -7.15
CA VAL A 208 -15.24 -45.29 -8.61
C VAL A 208 -16.51 -45.98 -9.14
N CYS A 209 -17.43 -45.21 -9.70
CA CYS A 209 -18.46 -45.71 -10.60
C CYS A 209 -18.05 -45.33 -12.04
N GLU A 210 -17.14 -46.12 -12.62
CA GLU A 210 -17.10 -46.37 -14.07
C GLU A 210 -17.83 -47.72 -14.24
N GLY A 211 -18.95 -47.86 -14.93
CA GLY A 211 -19.22 -47.41 -16.29
C GLY A 211 -19.03 -48.61 -17.23
N GLY A 212 -20.11 -49.36 -17.50
CA GLY A 212 -20.12 -50.51 -18.40
C GLY A 212 -21.22 -51.51 -18.11
#